data_AF-A0A7C2EG48-F1
#
_entry.id   AF-A0A7C2EG48-F1
#
_cell.length_a   1.000
_cell.length_b   1.000
_cell.length_c   1.000
_cell.angle_alpha   90.00
_cell.angle_beta   90.00
_cell.angle_gamma   90.00
#
_symmetry.space_group_name_H-M   'P 1'
#
loop_
_entity.id
_entity.type
_entity.pdbx_description
1 polymer ?
#
loop_
_entity_poly.entity_id
_entity_poly.type
_entity_poly.pdbx_seq_one_letter_code
_entity_poly.pdbx_strand_id
1 'polypeptide(L)'
;MVGVPLILTPPPQAGVRLQPQHLHWQIGRYKEDLSFGPGGRGRRKRWVVDMEAEQHNIVLNNAYELMAVHGITLLTRYAVVGTGSTPPDPSQLALANEVVRTIMDHTGSTSGSFSYTRVADGVYEQTVVREFLETEVGNRNLTEWGFSPVDTAGGNLMSRELFRDGNGNPIVISPASDQRLRLIYKTRITLSPVVPVPVSIDISGIGIRSGLAVLTLSSAWGSGLFPDLVVVEVVMTGRVINSGGNPNSAYQGVYLHSVAFETSYASTTMSLGGALASKWSGVKGYTPNSRQRKTNPVTFLSNEGNGTIRTIGLGPPLGGAFRFVLDPGQEFTKTDLYKLTIGEFTVTWGP
;
A
#
# COMPACT_ATOMS: atom_id res chain seq x y z
N MET A 1 -36.74 -6.43 -34.46
CA MET A 1 -36.07 -6.80 -33.20
C MET A 1 -34.90 -5.86 -33.00
N VAL A 2 -35.02 -4.92 -32.05
CA VAL A 2 -33.92 -4.03 -31.68
C VAL A 2 -32.99 -4.85 -30.80
N GLY A 3 -31.81 -5.19 -31.30
CA GLY A 3 -30.79 -5.90 -30.53
C GLY A 3 -30.35 -5.03 -29.37
N VAL A 4 -30.62 -5.48 -28.14
CA VAL A 4 -30.00 -4.90 -26.95
C VAL A 4 -28.48 -5.09 -27.10
N PRO A 5 -27.66 -4.03 -27.03
CA PRO A 5 -26.22 -4.20 -27.06
C PRO A 5 -25.82 -5.08 -25.87
N LEU A 6 -25.13 -6.20 -26.14
CA LEU A 6 -24.51 -6.99 -25.09
C LEU A 6 -23.56 -6.05 -24.33
N ILE A 7 -23.93 -5.67 -23.10
CA ILE A 7 -23.02 -4.95 -22.21
C ILE A 7 -21.93 -5.96 -21.86
N LEU A 8 -20.78 -5.86 -22.52
CA LEU A 8 -19.61 -6.65 -22.18
C LEU A 8 -19.26 -6.39 -20.72
N THR A 9 -19.13 -7.45 -19.92
CA THR A 9 -18.64 -7.35 -18.55
C THR A 9 -17.27 -6.66 -18.52
N PRO A 10 -17.01 -5.82 -17.52
CA PRO A 10 -15.78 -5.03 -17.46
C PRO A 10 -14.55 -5.95 -17.33
N PRO A 11 -13.35 -5.47 -17.73
CA PRO A 11 -12.11 -6.19 -17.49
C PRO A 11 -11.77 -6.27 -15.98
N PRO A 12 -10.89 -7.19 -15.57
CA PRO A 12 -10.43 -7.27 -14.18
C PRO A 12 -9.77 -5.97 -13.70
N GLN A 13 -10.28 -5.43 -12.58
CA GLN A 13 -9.78 -4.20 -11.95
C GLN A 13 -9.67 -4.37 -10.43
N ALA A 14 -8.66 -3.76 -9.83
CA ALA A 14 -8.55 -3.55 -8.39
C ALA A 14 -8.52 -2.06 -8.05
N GLY A 15 -9.12 -1.71 -6.91
CA GLY A 15 -9.17 -0.34 -6.38
C GLY A 15 -8.41 -0.23 -5.08
N VAL A 16 -7.79 0.93 -4.85
CA VAL A 16 -7.13 1.28 -3.59
C VAL A 16 -7.54 2.68 -3.16
N ARG A 17 -7.92 2.82 -1.89
CA ARG A 17 -8.28 4.09 -1.30
C ARG A 17 -7.35 4.43 -0.14
N LEU A 18 -6.81 5.64 -0.13
CA LEU A 18 -6.03 6.16 1.00
C LEU A 18 -6.85 7.21 1.75
N GLN A 19 -7.02 7.01 3.05
CA GLN A 19 -7.79 7.91 3.90
C GLN A 19 -6.95 8.33 5.11
N PRO A 20 -6.76 9.64 5.37
CA PRO A 20 -6.20 10.08 6.64
C PRO A 20 -7.16 9.69 7.77
N GLN A 21 -6.63 9.23 8.91
CA GLN A 21 -7.46 8.88 10.08
C GLN A 21 -7.12 9.70 11.31
N HIS A 22 -5.84 9.85 11.61
CA HIS A 22 -5.41 10.54 12.83
C HIS A 22 -3.97 11.02 12.67
N LEU A 23 -3.74 12.31 12.88
CA LEU A 23 -2.44 12.96 12.75
C LEU A 23 -2.15 13.68 14.07
N HIS A 24 -1.07 13.33 14.76
CA HIS A 24 -0.80 13.79 16.13
C HIS A 24 0.68 14.03 16.34
N TRP A 25 1.02 15.04 17.14
CA TRP A 25 2.39 15.32 17.53
C TRP A 25 2.51 15.42 19.04
N GLN A 26 3.69 15.05 19.56
CA GLN A 26 4.02 15.13 20.98
C GLN A 26 5.42 15.70 21.14
N ILE A 27 5.57 16.65 22.04
CA ILE A 27 6.86 17.05 22.61
C ILE A 27 6.97 16.38 23.96
N GLY A 28 8.12 15.76 24.21
CA GLY A 28 8.33 15.06 25.47
C GLY A 28 9.76 14.61 25.67
N ARG A 29 9.97 13.83 26.73
CA ARG A 29 11.28 13.31 27.10
C ARG A 29 11.16 11.96 27.79
N TYR A 30 12.24 11.18 27.74
CA TYR A 30 12.32 9.94 28.51
C TYR A 30 12.78 10.24 29.94
N LYS A 31 11.97 9.84 30.93
CA LYS A 31 12.37 9.79 32.33
C LYS A 31 12.72 8.36 32.73
N GLU A 32 13.78 8.20 33.50
CA GLU A 32 14.10 6.90 34.09
C GLU A 32 13.26 6.70 35.36
N ASP A 33 12.45 5.66 35.38
CA ASP A 33 11.79 5.19 36.60
C ASP A 33 12.53 3.94 37.11
N LEU A 34 12.52 3.75 38.43
CA LEU A 34 12.88 2.48 39.03
C LEU A 34 11.69 1.51 38.91
N SER A 35 11.94 0.29 38.44
CA SER A 35 10.98 -0.81 38.48
C SER A 35 11.37 -1.83 39.54
N PHE A 36 10.38 -2.41 40.22
CA PHE A 36 10.56 -3.48 41.20
C PHE A 36 9.68 -4.67 40.81
N GLY A 37 10.25 -5.87 40.79
CA GLY A 37 9.53 -7.10 40.47
C GLY A 37 10.28 -8.35 40.93
N PRO A 38 9.78 -9.57 40.63
CA PRO A 38 10.36 -10.84 41.08
C PRO A 38 11.83 -11.07 40.69
N GLY A 39 12.34 -10.31 39.71
CA GLY A 39 13.75 -10.31 39.27
C GLY A 39 14.63 -9.21 39.86
N GLY A 40 14.16 -8.42 40.85
CA GLY A 40 14.94 -7.36 41.50
C GLY A 40 14.65 -5.94 40.99
N ARG A 41 15.58 -5.01 41.25
CA ARG A 41 15.48 -3.58 40.91
C ARG A 41 15.96 -3.34 39.48
N GLY A 42 15.06 -2.89 38.61
CA GLY A 42 15.35 -2.49 37.23
C GLY A 42 15.27 -0.98 37.02
N ARG A 43 15.81 -0.50 35.89
CA ARG A 43 15.55 0.84 35.37
C ARG A 43 14.69 0.70 34.11
N ARG A 44 13.62 1.49 34.01
CA ARG A 44 12.80 1.57 32.80
C ARG A 44 12.77 3.01 32.30
N LYS A 45 12.84 3.20 30.97
CA LYS A 45 12.57 4.49 30.35
C LYS A 45 11.07 4.64 30.15
N ARG A 46 10.50 5.75 30.61
CA ARG A 46 9.10 6.12 30.40
C ARG A 46 9.05 7.42 29.60
N TRP A 47 8.29 7.41 28.52
CA TRP A 47 7.97 8.62 27.76
C TRP A 47 7.02 9.50 28.56
N VAL A 48 7.39 10.77 28.75
CA VAL A 48 6.55 11.78 29.37
C VAL A 48 6.25 12.85 28.33
N VAL A 49 4.96 13.02 28.02
CA VAL A 49 4.47 14.06 27.13
C VAL A 49 4.37 15.35 27.91
N ASP A 50 5.03 16.39 27.42
CA ASP A 50 4.97 17.73 27.99
C ASP A 50 3.96 18.60 27.24
N MET A 51 3.77 18.37 25.94
CA MET A 51 2.84 19.09 25.09
C MET A 51 2.43 18.21 23.90
N GLU A 52 1.17 18.26 23.49
CA GLU A 52 0.66 17.51 22.34
C GLU A 52 -0.59 18.15 21.77
N ALA A 53 -0.90 17.85 20.50
CA ALA A 53 -2.20 18.16 19.91
C ALA A 53 -2.48 17.29 18.69
N GLU A 54 -3.77 16.95 18.52
CA GLU A 54 -4.29 16.32 17.31
C GLU A 54 -4.44 17.35 16.19
N GLN A 55 -4.24 16.93 14.95
CA GLN A 55 -4.27 17.76 13.76
C GLN A 55 -5.20 17.19 12.71
N HIS A 56 -5.81 18.08 11.93
CA HIS A 56 -6.39 17.71 10.64
C HIS A 56 -5.26 17.48 9.66
N ASN A 57 -5.41 16.51 8.76
CA ASN A 57 -4.37 16.24 7.77
C ASN A 57 -4.86 16.57 6.36
N ILE A 58 -4.00 17.26 5.60
CA ILE A 58 -4.14 17.35 4.15
C ILE A 58 -3.22 16.32 3.50
N VAL A 59 -3.82 15.32 2.85
CA VAL A 59 -3.12 14.50 1.86
C VAL A 59 -3.01 15.32 0.58
N LEU A 60 -1.78 15.55 0.12
CA LEU A 60 -1.49 16.38 -1.04
C LEU A 60 -1.85 15.62 -2.33
N ASN A 61 -2.15 16.35 -3.41
CA ASN A 61 -2.38 15.75 -4.73
C ASN A 61 -1.16 14.93 -5.19
N ASN A 62 0.04 15.39 -4.84
CA ASN A 62 1.29 14.69 -5.11
C ASN A 62 1.37 13.29 -4.46
N ALA A 63 0.65 13.04 -3.36
CA ALA A 63 0.64 11.73 -2.72
C ALA A 63 0.20 10.62 -3.70
N TYR A 64 -0.77 10.91 -4.55
CA TYR A 64 -1.28 9.96 -5.54
C TYR A 64 -0.29 9.73 -6.70
N GLU A 65 0.55 10.71 -7.00
CA GLU A 65 1.65 10.55 -7.95
C GLU A 65 2.78 9.69 -7.33
N LEU A 66 3.10 9.95 -6.06
CA LEU A 66 4.11 9.21 -5.30
C LEU A 66 3.73 7.73 -5.09
N MET A 67 2.43 7.39 -5.03
CA MET A 67 1.98 5.98 -4.96
C MET A 67 2.47 5.16 -6.16
N ALA A 68 2.51 5.75 -7.35
CA ALA A 68 2.97 5.06 -8.57
C ALA A 68 4.48 4.74 -8.54
N VAL A 69 5.24 5.40 -7.67
CA VAL A 69 6.69 5.23 -7.56
C VAL A 69 7.08 4.46 -6.31
N HIS A 70 6.44 4.74 -5.17
CA HIS A 70 6.84 4.24 -3.86
C HIS A 70 5.89 3.20 -3.27
N GLY A 71 4.68 3.07 -3.82
CA GLY A 71 3.60 2.32 -3.21
C GLY A 71 2.85 3.17 -2.19
N ILE A 72 1.70 2.68 -1.74
CA ILE A 72 0.86 3.35 -0.75
C ILE A 72 1.43 3.25 0.67
N THR A 73 2.06 2.13 0.98
CA THR A 73 2.58 1.83 2.33
C THR A 73 3.80 2.65 2.71
N LEU A 74 4.64 2.98 1.73
CA LEU A 74 5.87 3.73 1.99
C LEU A 74 5.67 5.24 1.97
N LEU A 75 4.47 5.77 1.67
CA LEU A 75 4.22 7.21 1.59
C LEU A 75 4.58 7.97 2.88
N THR A 76 4.44 7.30 4.02
CA THR A 76 4.67 7.87 5.35
C THR A 76 6.02 7.46 5.94
N ARG A 77 6.98 7.05 5.10
CA ARG A 77 8.24 6.46 5.56
C ARG A 77 9.10 7.43 6.39
N TYR A 78 9.19 8.68 5.99
CA TYR A 78 9.94 9.74 6.67
C TYR A 78 8.97 10.79 7.21
N ALA A 79 9.20 11.24 8.44
CA ALA A 79 8.63 12.47 8.94
C ALA A 79 9.53 13.66 8.57
N VAL A 80 8.93 14.81 8.30
CA VAL A 80 9.63 16.06 7.97
C VAL A 80 9.08 17.19 8.83
N VAL A 81 9.93 18.14 9.24
CA VAL A 81 9.54 19.35 9.96
C VAL A 81 10.25 20.59 9.40
N GLY A 82 9.63 21.75 9.56
CA GLY A 82 10.10 22.99 8.97
C GLY A 82 9.63 24.24 9.72
N THR A 83 9.98 25.41 9.16
CA THR A 83 9.65 26.73 9.73
C THR A 83 8.75 27.59 8.84
N GLY A 84 8.16 27.00 7.80
CA GLY A 84 7.18 27.70 6.97
C GLY A 84 5.82 27.84 7.65
N SER A 85 5.17 28.98 7.42
CA SER A 85 3.88 29.34 8.04
C SER A 85 2.75 29.49 7.03
N THR A 86 3.00 29.20 5.74
CA THR A 86 1.96 29.27 4.71
C THR A 86 0.88 28.23 4.98
N PRO A 87 -0.41 28.57 4.82
CA PRO A 87 -1.50 27.60 4.98
C PRO A 87 -1.27 26.34 4.12
N PRO A 88 -1.59 25.14 4.63
CA PRO A 88 -1.55 23.90 3.85
C PRO A 88 -2.46 23.98 2.61
N ASP A 89 -1.91 23.65 1.44
CA ASP A 89 -2.62 23.63 0.15
C ASP A 89 -2.37 22.28 -0.55
N PRO A 90 -3.41 21.58 -1.04
CA PRO A 90 -3.27 20.27 -1.70
C PRO A 90 -2.34 20.24 -2.93
N SER A 91 -2.05 21.38 -3.56
CA SER A 91 -1.14 21.50 -4.71
C SER A 91 0.34 21.56 -4.33
N GLN A 92 0.66 21.72 -3.04
CA GLN A 92 2.04 21.75 -2.57
C GLN A 92 2.73 20.40 -2.80
N LEU A 93 4.04 20.46 -3.06
CA LEU A 93 4.87 19.28 -3.28
C LEU A 93 5.93 19.08 -2.18
N ALA A 94 6.14 20.09 -1.35
CA ALA A 94 7.20 20.18 -0.33
C ALA A 94 6.72 21.01 0.87
N LEU A 95 7.46 20.94 1.98
CA LEU A 95 7.36 21.94 3.04
C LEU A 95 7.81 23.31 2.51
N ALA A 96 7.29 24.39 3.07
CA ALA A 96 7.66 25.73 2.63
C ALA A 96 9.10 26.08 3.02
N ASN A 97 9.58 25.61 4.18
CA ASN A 97 10.97 25.66 4.58
C ASN A 97 11.32 24.44 5.45
N GLU A 98 11.67 23.33 4.80
CA GLU A 98 12.10 22.11 5.49
C GLU A 98 13.43 22.32 6.25
N VAL A 99 13.48 21.82 7.49
CA VAL A 99 14.65 21.92 8.37
C VAL A 99 15.32 20.56 8.57
N VAL A 100 14.51 19.53 8.87
CA VAL A 100 15.02 18.20 9.19
C VAL A 100 13.97 17.13 8.88
N ARG A 101 14.47 15.93 8.61
CA ARG A 101 13.69 14.73 8.33
C ARG A 101 14.24 13.54 9.08
N THR A 102 13.37 12.59 9.42
CA THR A 102 13.79 11.37 10.10
C THR A 102 12.95 10.17 9.68
N ILE A 103 13.62 9.01 9.63
CA ILE A 103 13.00 7.68 9.53
C ILE A 103 12.96 6.98 10.88
N MET A 104 13.63 7.56 11.90
CA MET A 104 13.76 6.95 13.21
C MET A 104 12.40 6.83 13.89
N ASP A 105 12.12 5.66 14.46
CA ASP A 105 10.94 5.47 15.31
C ASP A 105 11.26 5.66 16.81
N HIS A 106 10.21 5.61 17.64
CA HIS A 106 10.32 5.78 19.09
C HIS A 106 11.16 4.70 19.81
N THR A 107 11.53 3.60 19.13
CA THR A 107 12.41 2.56 19.65
C THR A 107 13.89 2.82 19.30
N GLY A 108 14.16 3.86 18.50
CA GLY A 108 15.47 4.18 17.95
C GLY A 108 15.79 3.43 16.66
N SER A 109 14.85 2.66 16.10
CA SER A 109 15.09 1.95 14.84
C SER A 109 15.04 2.91 13.66
N THR A 110 16.02 2.81 12.78
CA THR A 110 16.12 3.57 11.53
C THR A 110 15.66 2.79 10.30
N SER A 111 15.02 1.62 10.50
CA SER A 111 14.53 0.78 9.39
C SER A 111 13.27 1.33 8.73
N GLY A 112 12.61 2.33 9.32
CA GLY A 112 11.33 2.87 8.87
C GLY A 112 10.19 1.94 9.14
N SER A 113 10.08 1.47 10.39
CA SER A 113 9.04 0.53 10.81
C SER A 113 7.63 1.11 10.63
N PHE A 114 6.68 0.22 10.43
CA PHE A 114 5.25 0.49 10.35
C PHE A 114 4.50 -0.60 11.12
N SER A 115 3.36 -0.26 11.71
CA SER A 115 2.43 -1.26 12.25
C SER A 115 1.15 -1.27 11.44
N TYR A 116 0.63 -2.45 11.16
CA TYR A 116 -0.62 -2.65 10.44
C TYR A 116 -1.62 -3.42 11.28
N THR A 117 -2.87 -2.97 11.25
CA THR A 117 -4.00 -3.71 11.81
C THR A 117 -5.04 -3.87 10.70
N ARG A 118 -5.47 -5.10 10.41
CA ARG A 118 -6.63 -5.31 9.54
C ARG A 118 -7.90 -5.16 10.36
N VAL A 119 -8.75 -4.22 10.00
CA VAL A 119 -9.97 -3.88 10.76
C VAL A 119 -11.25 -4.37 10.10
N ALA A 120 -11.20 -4.68 8.81
CA ALA A 120 -12.25 -5.35 8.04
C ALA A 120 -11.64 -5.96 6.76
N ASP A 121 -12.44 -6.66 5.97
CA ASP A 121 -12.00 -7.20 4.68
C ASP A 121 -11.51 -6.08 3.76
N GLY A 122 -10.25 -6.18 3.32
CA GLY A 122 -9.55 -5.19 2.51
C GLY A 122 -9.26 -3.87 3.21
N VAL A 123 -9.54 -3.73 4.51
CA VAL A 123 -9.33 -2.47 5.25
C VAL A 123 -8.20 -2.62 6.24
N TYR A 124 -7.12 -1.88 5.98
CA TYR A 124 -5.92 -1.82 6.81
C TYR A 124 -5.79 -0.45 7.46
N GLU A 125 -5.46 -0.45 8.74
CA GLU A 125 -4.99 0.74 9.44
C GLU A 125 -3.48 0.64 9.60
N GLN A 126 -2.76 1.54 8.94
CA GLN A 126 -1.34 1.71 9.10
C GLN A 126 -1.09 2.79 10.13
N THR A 127 -0.27 2.49 11.14
CA THR A 127 0.21 3.47 12.12
C THR A 127 1.71 3.62 11.98
N VAL A 128 2.16 4.88 11.95
CA VAL A 128 3.54 5.28 11.82
C VAL A 128 3.88 6.19 12.99
N VAL A 129 5.00 5.90 13.64
CA VAL A 129 5.58 6.77 14.67
C VAL A 129 6.99 7.13 14.22
N ARG A 130 7.26 8.43 14.16
CA ARG A 130 8.60 8.97 13.90
C ARG A 130 9.01 9.88 15.04
N GLU A 131 10.26 9.76 15.46
CA GLU A 131 10.79 10.52 16.59
C GLU A 131 12.05 11.26 16.15
N PHE A 132 12.04 12.57 16.34
CA PHE A 132 13.20 13.43 16.19
C PHE A 132 13.92 13.53 17.54
N LEU A 133 15.23 13.38 17.49
CA LEU A 133 16.10 13.51 18.65
C LEU A 133 16.23 14.97 19.10
N GLU A 134 16.63 15.15 20.34
CA GLU A 134 16.91 16.45 20.94
C GLU A 134 17.93 17.25 20.11
N THR A 135 18.92 16.56 19.53
CA THR A 135 19.94 17.17 18.66
C THR A 135 19.41 17.69 17.34
N GLU A 136 18.24 17.21 16.91
CA GLU A 136 17.62 17.55 15.62
C GLU A 136 16.62 18.71 15.76
N VAL A 137 15.89 18.77 16.86
CA VAL A 137 14.78 19.72 17.06
C VAL A 137 14.88 20.60 18.31
N GLY A 138 15.77 20.26 19.25
CA GLY A 138 15.95 21.03 20.48
C GLY A 138 16.40 22.46 20.21
N ASN A 139 15.80 23.40 20.94
CA ASN A 139 15.95 24.86 20.79
C ASN A 139 15.60 25.40 19.40
N ARG A 140 14.85 24.66 18.57
CA ARG A 140 14.39 25.13 17.26
C ARG A 140 12.93 25.53 17.30
N ASN A 141 12.59 26.57 16.54
CA ASN A 141 11.22 26.97 16.31
C ASN A 141 10.69 26.25 15.06
N LEU A 142 9.65 25.43 15.23
CA LEU A 142 9.03 24.66 14.15
C LEU A 142 7.56 25.07 13.99
N THR A 143 7.09 25.15 12.75
CA THR A 143 5.73 25.62 12.44
C THR A 143 5.00 24.71 11.47
N GLU A 144 5.71 23.86 10.73
CA GLU A 144 5.12 22.94 9.76
C GLU A 144 5.75 21.55 9.85
N TRP A 145 5.01 20.56 9.38
CA TRP A 145 5.43 19.18 9.37
C TRP A 145 4.66 18.36 8.34
N GLY A 146 5.11 17.13 8.13
CA GLY A 146 4.50 16.25 7.15
C GLY A 146 5.19 14.89 7.05
N PHE A 147 4.83 14.15 6.01
CA PHE A 147 5.42 12.86 5.71
C PHE A 147 5.81 12.71 4.24
N SER A 148 6.89 11.96 3.98
CA SER A 148 7.46 11.69 2.67
C SER A 148 7.90 10.23 2.53
N PRO A 149 7.87 9.64 1.32
CA PRO A 149 8.39 8.30 1.10
C PRO A 149 9.93 8.21 1.04
N VAL A 150 10.63 9.34 0.91
CA VAL A 150 12.07 9.38 0.63
C VAL A 150 12.83 10.25 1.64
N ASP A 151 14.16 10.11 1.66
CA ASP A 151 15.11 10.85 2.50
C ASP A 151 15.63 12.15 1.84
N THR A 152 15.13 12.51 0.67
CA THR A 152 15.52 13.75 -0.03
C THR A 152 14.44 14.84 0.03
N ALA A 153 14.85 16.06 0.42
CA ALA A 153 14.03 17.27 0.45
C ALA A 153 13.53 17.68 -0.94
N GLY A 154 12.36 18.33 -0.98
CA GLY A 154 11.75 18.82 -2.21
C GLY A 154 10.42 18.13 -2.52
N GLY A 155 10.11 18.00 -3.82
CA GLY A 155 8.80 17.65 -4.40
C GLY A 155 8.26 16.24 -4.12
N ASN A 156 8.54 15.69 -2.95
CA ASN A 156 8.21 14.32 -2.54
C ASN A 156 7.34 14.28 -1.28
N LEU A 157 6.55 15.32 -1.01
CA LEU A 157 5.71 15.37 0.18
C LEU A 157 4.37 14.67 -0.08
N MET A 158 3.96 13.78 0.83
CA MET A 158 2.64 13.13 0.81
C MET A 158 1.61 13.94 1.60
N SER A 159 2.00 14.48 2.75
CA SER A 159 1.11 15.28 3.59
C SER A 159 1.82 16.48 4.16
N ARG A 160 1.07 17.55 4.38
CA ARG A 160 1.56 18.77 5.02
C ARG A 160 0.53 19.27 6.01
N GLU A 161 1.01 19.73 7.16
CA GLU A 161 0.20 20.43 8.14
C GLU A 161 1.05 21.47 8.92
N LEU A 162 0.39 22.44 9.53
CA LEU A 162 1.02 23.32 10.51
C LEU A 162 0.93 22.71 11.90
N PHE A 163 1.86 23.01 12.80
CA PHE A 163 1.60 22.71 14.21
C PHE A 163 0.43 23.59 14.68
N ARG A 164 -0.56 22.99 15.33
CA ARG A 164 -1.69 23.74 15.91
C ARG A 164 -1.90 23.40 17.37
N ASP A 165 -2.45 24.34 18.12
CA ASP A 165 -2.94 24.08 19.47
C ASP A 165 -4.21 23.18 19.46
N GLY A 166 -4.72 22.84 20.65
CA GLY A 166 -5.95 22.05 20.79
C GLY A 166 -7.22 22.74 20.28
N ASN A 167 -7.15 24.02 19.90
CA ASN A 167 -8.25 24.78 19.29
C ASN A 167 -8.10 24.87 17.76
N GLY A 168 -7.06 24.27 17.18
CA GLY A 168 -6.79 24.29 15.75
C GLY A 168 -6.09 25.56 15.24
N ASN A 169 -5.60 26.44 16.12
CA ASN A 169 -4.85 27.63 15.71
C ASN A 169 -3.39 27.27 15.42
N PRO A 170 -2.79 27.71 14.28
CA PRO A 170 -1.38 27.50 14.03
C PRO A 170 -0.50 28.10 15.14
N ILE A 171 0.49 27.33 15.59
CA ILE A 171 1.45 27.71 16.62
C ILE A 171 2.87 27.43 16.17
N VAL A 172 3.81 28.14 16.81
CA VAL A 172 5.22 27.75 16.82
C VAL A 172 5.42 26.78 17.98
N ILE A 173 6.00 25.61 17.73
CA ILE A 173 6.52 24.77 18.79
C ILE A 173 8.02 24.98 18.95
N SER A 174 8.50 24.95 20.19
CA SER A 174 9.90 25.16 20.54
C SER A 174 10.37 24.10 21.54
N PRO A 175 10.67 22.86 21.10
CA PRO A 175 11.20 21.84 22.00
C PRO A 175 12.46 22.35 22.71
N ALA A 176 12.56 22.15 24.02
CA ALA A 176 13.75 22.45 24.80
C ALA A 176 14.94 21.56 24.39
N SER A 177 16.14 21.89 24.85
CA SER A 177 17.37 21.16 24.52
C SER A 177 17.40 19.68 24.96
N ASP A 178 16.51 19.28 25.86
CA ASP A 178 16.36 17.91 26.37
C ASP A 178 15.05 17.24 25.91
N GLN A 179 14.31 17.88 25.00
CA GLN A 179 13.03 17.39 24.49
C GLN A 179 13.15 16.85 23.07
N ARG A 180 12.36 15.80 22.82
CA ARG A 180 12.16 15.18 21.51
C ARG A 180 10.80 15.55 20.94
N LEU A 181 10.68 15.42 19.62
CA LEU A 181 9.41 15.55 18.92
C LEU A 181 9.01 14.19 18.34
N ARG A 182 7.81 13.72 18.67
CA ARG A 182 7.22 12.51 18.10
C ARG A 182 6.04 12.86 17.22
N LEU A 183 6.06 12.40 15.98
CA LEU A 183 4.98 12.52 15.02
C LEU A 183 4.33 11.15 14.83
N ILE A 184 3.01 11.11 14.94
CA ILE A 184 2.20 9.90 14.88
C ILE A 184 1.18 10.10 13.76
N TYR A 185 1.16 9.18 12.81
CA TYR A 185 0.19 9.21 11.73
C TYR A 185 -0.46 7.85 11.53
N LYS A 186 -1.79 7.87 11.56
CA LYS A 186 -2.64 6.74 11.21
C LYS A 186 -3.33 7.02 9.87
N THR A 187 -3.12 6.13 8.91
CA THR A 187 -3.83 6.09 7.63
C THR A 187 -4.68 4.84 7.55
N ARG A 188 -5.76 4.91 6.77
CA ARG A 188 -6.57 3.75 6.39
C ARG A 188 -6.40 3.51 4.90
N ILE A 189 -6.12 2.26 4.57
CA ILE A 189 -6.00 1.74 3.21
C ILE A 189 -7.18 0.80 2.99
N THR A 190 -8.02 1.09 2.00
CA THR A 190 -9.15 0.22 1.63
C THR A 190 -8.90 -0.36 0.25
N LEU A 191 -9.00 -1.67 0.10
CA LEU A 191 -8.81 -2.41 -1.14
C LEU A 191 -10.14 -2.90 -1.70
N SER A 192 -10.22 -3.08 -3.02
CA SER A 192 -11.34 -3.70 -3.71
C SER A 192 -10.87 -4.45 -4.96
N PRO A 193 -11.62 -5.46 -5.44
CA PRO A 193 -12.85 -6.02 -4.87
C PRO A 193 -12.59 -7.01 -3.72
N VAL A 194 -13.32 -6.85 -2.61
CA VAL A 194 -13.33 -7.78 -1.45
C VAL A 194 -14.57 -8.69 -1.44
N VAL A 195 -15.51 -8.43 -2.35
CA VAL A 195 -16.63 -9.31 -2.69
C VAL A 195 -16.43 -9.70 -4.15
N PRO A 196 -16.66 -10.97 -4.53
CA PRO A 196 -16.51 -11.39 -5.92
C PRO A 196 -17.35 -10.54 -6.88
N VAL A 197 -16.71 -10.05 -7.94
CA VAL A 197 -17.38 -9.25 -8.97
C VAL A 197 -17.32 -9.96 -10.32
N PRO A 198 -18.41 -9.96 -11.11
CA PRO A 198 -18.40 -10.53 -12.45
C PRO A 198 -17.53 -9.68 -13.39
N VAL A 199 -16.58 -10.31 -14.07
CA VAL A 199 -15.71 -9.70 -15.07
C VAL A 199 -15.56 -10.63 -16.27
N SER A 200 -15.01 -10.11 -17.36
CA SER A 200 -14.62 -10.96 -18.48
C SER A 200 -13.25 -10.62 -19.05
N ILE A 201 -12.63 -11.61 -19.67
CA ILE A 201 -11.42 -11.44 -20.46
C ILE A 201 -11.70 -11.85 -21.90
N ASP A 202 -11.21 -11.05 -22.84
CA ASP A 202 -11.15 -11.46 -24.23
C ASP A 202 -9.83 -12.21 -24.47
N ILE A 203 -9.94 -13.40 -25.03
CA ILE A 203 -8.79 -14.23 -25.38
C ILE A 203 -8.77 -14.36 -26.90
N SER A 204 -7.74 -13.80 -27.51
CA SER A 204 -7.57 -13.84 -28.96
C SER A 204 -7.67 -15.26 -29.50
N GLY A 205 -8.57 -15.47 -30.46
CA GLY A 205 -8.82 -16.77 -31.10
C GLY A 205 -9.71 -17.74 -30.32
N ILE A 206 -10.05 -17.43 -29.06
CA ILE A 206 -10.96 -18.24 -28.23
C ILE A 206 -12.28 -17.49 -27.99
N GLY A 207 -12.22 -16.16 -27.90
CA GLY A 207 -13.35 -15.30 -27.58
C GLY A 207 -13.42 -14.94 -26.09
N ILE A 208 -14.55 -14.35 -25.71
CA ILE A 208 -14.78 -13.80 -24.38
C ILE A 208 -15.05 -14.94 -23.38
N ARG A 209 -14.40 -14.86 -22.22
CA ARG A 209 -14.60 -15.76 -21.07
C ARG A 209 -15.04 -14.95 -19.86
N SER A 210 -16.15 -15.36 -19.24
CA SER A 210 -16.67 -14.75 -18.01
C SER A 210 -16.20 -15.49 -16.76
N GLY A 211 -16.22 -14.79 -15.64
CA GLY A 211 -15.87 -15.33 -14.33
C GLY A 211 -15.98 -14.28 -13.23
N LEU A 212 -15.49 -14.64 -12.05
CA LEU A 212 -15.50 -13.79 -10.86
C LEU A 212 -14.10 -13.35 -10.49
N ALA A 213 -13.92 -12.05 -10.26
CA ALA A 213 -12.69 -11.45 -9.75
C ALA A 213 -12.79 -11.09 -8.26
N VAL A 214 -11.74 -11.38 -7.49
CA VAL A 214 -11.66 -11.05 -6.06
C VAL A 214 -10.20 -10.97 -5.59
N LEU A 215 -9.89 -10.02 -4.70
CA LEU A 215 -8.66 -10.04 -3.90
C LEU A 215 -8.80 -11.09 -2.80
N THR A 216 -7.70 -11.70 -2.35
CA THR A 216 -7.72 -12.79 -1.37
C THR A 216 -6.59 -12.67 -0.36
N LEU A 217 -6.77 -13.32 0.78
CA LEU A 217 -5.75 -13.47 1.82
C LEU A 217 -4.75 -14.62 1.55
N SER A 218 -4.81 -15.28 0.40
CA SER A 218 -3.89 -16.37 0.08
C SER A 218 -2.53 -15.81 -0.32
N SER A 219 -1.49 -16.10 0.49
CA SER A 219 -0.11 -15.80 0.13
C SER A 219 0.49 -16.84 -0.80
N ALA A 220 -0.04 -18.06 -0.88
CA ALA A 220 0.39 -19.10 -1.82
C ALA A 220 1.94 -19.24 -1.92
N TRP A 221 2.62 -19.26 -0.76
CA TRP A 221 4.09 -19.28 -0.60
C TRP A 221 4.85 -18.03 -1.05
N GLY A 222 4.16 -16.97 -1.44
CA GLY A 222 4.74 -15.66 -1.74
C GLY A 222 5.39 -14.99 -0.53
N SER A 223 5.22 -15.52 0.69
CA SER A 223 5.53 -14.82 1.96
C SER A 223 4.69 -13.53 2.08
N GLY A 224 4.85 -12.73 3.13
CA GLY A 224 4.05 -11.50 3.32
C GLY A 224 2.79 -11.68 4.17
N LEU A 225 2.50 -10.65 4.97
CA LEU A 225 1.34 -10.64 5.87
C LEU A 225 0.06 -10.13 5.18
N PHE A 226 0.20 -9.45 4.04
CA PHE A 226 -0.87 -8.72 3.34
C PHE A 226 -0.82 -8.97 1.82
N PRO A 227 -1.14 -10.20 1.35
CA PRO A 227 -0.96 -10.59 -0.05
C PRO A 227 -1.74 -9.72 -1.06
N ASP A 228 -2.96 -9.34 -0.70
CA ASP A 228 -3.82 -8.42 -1.44
C ASP A 228 -3.22 -7.02 -1.56
N LEU A 229 -2.62 -6.49 -0.48
CA LEU A 229 -1.94 -5.19 -0.50
C LEU A 229 -0.66 -5.24 -1.34
N VAL A 230 0.13 -6.31 -1.21
CA VAL A 230 1.36 -6.49 -1.98
C VAL A 230 1.08 -6.50 -3.47
N VAL A 231 0.04 -7.23 -3.92
CA VAL A 231 -0.25 -7.34 -5.35
C VAL A 231 -0.72 -6.01 -5.97
N VAL A 232 -1.52 -5.21 -5.26
CA VAL A 232 -1.90 -3.88 -5.78
C VAL A 232 -0.70 -2.94 -5.84
N GLU A 233 0.19 -2.96 -4.85
CA GLU A 233 1.42 -2.16 -4.87
C GLU A 233 2.39 -2.59 -5.98
N VAL A 234 2.42 -3.88 -6.32
CA VAL A 234 3.18 -4.38 -7.48
C VAL A 234 2.69 -3.75 -8.77
N VAL A 235 1.37 -3.64 -8.99
CA VAL A 235 0.84 -2.98 -10.20
C VAL A 235 1.06 -1.47 -10.15
N MET A 236 0.94 -0.84 -8.98
CA MET A 236 1.20 0.60 -8.83
C MET A 236 2.65 0.95 -9.17
N THR A 237 3.61 0.17 -8.69
CA THR A 237 5.03 0.54 -8.72
C THR A 237 5.85 -0.20 -9.78
N GLY A 238 5.37 -1.35 -10.24
CA GLY A 238 6.11 -2.29 -11.08
C GLY A 238 7.10 -3.18 -10.32
N ARG A 239 7.17 -3.09 -8.99
CA ARG A 239 8.10 -3.87 -8.15
C ARG A 239 7.42 -4.39 -6.90
N VAL A 240 7.98 -5.44 -6.30
CA VAL A 240 7.52 -5.93 -5.00
C VAL A 240 7.97 -4.94 -3.92
N ILE A 241 7.00 -4.31 -3.26
CA ILE A 241 7.23 -3.45 -2.10
C ILE A 241 7.06 -4.29 -0.83
N ASN A 242 7.90 -4.06 0.17
CA ASN A 242 7.71 -4.67 1.47
C ASN A 242 6.62 -3.92 2.24
N SER A 243 5.36 -4.30 1.99
CA SER A 243 4.16 -3.81 2.69
C SER A 243 4.06 -4.29 4.14
N GLY A 244 5.11 -4.92 4.68
CA GLY A 244 5.10 -5.70 5.91
C GLY A 244 5.10 -7.21 5.61
N GLY A 245 6.06 -7.94 6.18
CA GLY A 245 6.11 -9.41 6.10
C GLY A 245 7.03 -10.00 5.01
N ASN A 246 7.92 -9.19 4.42
CA ASN A 246 8.98 -9.67 3.51
C ASN A 246 8.46 -10.53 2.33
N PRO A 247 7.57 -9.99 1.49
CA PRO A 247 7.08 -10.68 0.30
C PRO A 247 8.21 -10.98 -0.69
N ASN A 248 8.12 -12.09 -1.41
CA ASN A 248 9.06 -12.47 -2.45
C ASN A 248 8.57 -12.05 -3.86
N SER A 249 9.40 -12.30 -4.89
CA SER A 249 9.12 -11.90 -6.27
C SER A 249 7.93 -12.62 -6.93
N ALA A 250 7.40 -13.70 -6.35
CA ALA A 250 6.28 -14.44 -6.92
C ALA A 250 5.00 -13.60 -7.04
N TYR A 251 4.86 -12.52 -6.26
CA TYR A 251 3.74 -11.58 -6.37
C TYR A 251 3.66 -10.85 -7.72
N GLN A 252 4.72 -10.87 -8.52
CA GLN A 252 4.74 -10.28 -9.86
C GLN A 252 4.14 -11.21 -10.93
N GLY A 253 3.80 -12.46 -10.60
CA GLY A 253 3.32 -13.41 -11.59
C GLY A 253 1.89 -13.13 -12.05
N VAL A 254 1.64 -13.01 -13.35
CA VAL A 254 0.34 -13.42 -13.89
C VAL A 254 0.39 -14.93 -14.04
N TYR A 255 -0.51 -15.64 -13.39
CA TYR A 255 -0.51 -17.10 -13.36
C TYR A 255 -1.72 -17.71 -14.05
N LEU A 256 -1.53 -18.93 -14.57
CA LEU A 256 -2.55 -19.80 -15.10
C LEU A 256 -2.65 -21.05 -14.21
N HIS A 257 -3.87 -21.44 -13.84
CA HIS A 257 -4.09 -22.59 -12.98
C HIS A 257 -5.26 -23.46 -13.45
N SER A 258 -5.12 -24.77 -13.27
CA SER A 258 -6.12 -25.78 -13.63
C SER A 258 -7.16 -26.08 -12.55
N VAL A 259 -7.10 -25.35 -11.45
CA VAL A 259 -8.03 -25.47 -10.31
C VAL A 259 -8.94 -24.25 -10.36
N ALA A 260 -10.24 -24.47 -10.23
CA ALA A 260 -11.19 -23.41 -9.95
C ALA A 260 -11.10 -23.10 -8.45
N PHE A 261 -10.39 -22.04 -8.09
CA PHE A 261 -10.23 -21.67 -6.69
C PHE A 261 -11.51 -21.06 -6.11
N GLU A 262 -11.61 -21.06 -4.78
CA GLU A 262 -12.68 -20.35 -4.10
C GLU A 262 -12.60 -18.84 -4.38
N THR A 263 -13.74 -18.25 -4.71
CA THR A 263 -13.91 -16.80 -4.91
C THR A 263 -14.42 -16.18 -3.62
N SER A 264 -13.51 -15.98 -2.67
CA SER A 264 -13.79 -15.37 -1.37
C SER A 264 -12.57 -14.57 -0.93
N TYR A 265 -12.79 -13.37 -0.38
CA TYR A 265 -11.68 -12.56 0.13
C TYR A 265 -10.95 -13.24 1.29
N ALA A 266 -11.70 -13.88 2.19
CA ALA A 266 -11.15 -14.59 3.34
C ALA A 266 -10.36 -15.87 2.96
N SER A 267 -10.45 -16.33 1.70
CA SER A 267 -9.79 -17.55 1.29
C SER A 267 -8.27 -17.43 1.40
N THR A 268 -7.68 -18.34 2.17
CA THR A 268 -6.23 -18.61 2.22
C THR A 268 -5.84 -19.87 1.44
N THR A 269 -6.78 -20.45 0.68
CA THR A 269 -6.57 -21.71 -0.03
C THR A 269 -5.44 -21.59 -1.05
N MET A 270 -4.71 -22.67 -1.26
CA MET A 270 -3.67 -22.79 -2.29
C MET A 270 -3.65 -24.21 -2.82
N SER A 271 -3.08 -24.43 -3.99
CA SER A 271 -2.90 -25.77 -4.55
C SER A 271 -1.47 -25.99 -5.01
N LEU A 272 -0.85 -27.06 -4.51
CA LEU A 272 0.49 -27.50 -4.95
C LEU A 272 0.44 -28.17 -6.33
N GLY A 273 -0.70 -28.76 -6.68
CA GLY A 273 -0.96 -29.35 -8.00
C GLY A 273 -1.73 -28.37 -8.88
N GLY A 274 -1.39 -28.33 -10.17
CA GLY A 274 -2.22 -27.67 -11.18
C GLY A 274 -1.83 -26.25 -11.56
N ALA A 275 -0.76 -25.68 -11.00
CA ALA A 275 -0.14 -24.47 -11.53
C ALA A 275 0.44 -24.77 -12.92
N LEU A 276 -0.01 -24.04 -13.94
CA LEU A 276 0.32 -24.33 -15.34
C LEU A 276 1.46 -23.45 -15.85
N ALA A 277 1.44 -22.16 -15.52
CA ALA A 277 2.50 -21.21 -15.84
C ALA A 277 2.38 -19.94 -14.99
N SER A 278 3.48 -19.20 -14.88
CA SER A 278 3.51 -17.86 -14.28
C SER A 278 4.55 -16.99 -14.97
N LYS A 279 4.20 -15.74 -15.26
CA LYS A 279 5.08 -14.83 -15.98
C LYS A 279 4.83 -13.38 -15.58
N TRP A 280 5.89 -12.61 -15.47
CA TRP A 280 5.81 -11.16 -15.28
C TRP A 280 6.13 -10.44 -16.59
N SER A 281 5.24 -9.57 -17.04
CA SER A 281 5.43 -8.73 -18.23
C SER A 281 5.80 -7.28 -17.90
N GLY A 282 5.87 -6.93 -16.61
CA GLY A 282 5.99 -5.54 -16.18
C GLY A 282 4.66 -4.80 -16.17
N VAL A 283 4.75 -3.50 -15.91
CA VAL A 283 3.63 -2.56 -15.93
C VAL A 283 3.87 -1.50 -16.99
N LYS A 284 2.78 -0.89 -17.47
CA LYS A 284 2.87 0.28 -18.34
C LYS A 284 3.52 1.45 -17.61
N GLY A 285 4.07 2.40 -18.37
CA GLY A 285 4.49 3.69 -17.81
C GLY A 285 3.33 4.36 -17.08
N TYR A 286 3.60 4.96 -15.92
CA TYR A 286 2.59 5.74 -15.21
C TYR A 286 2.33 7.05 -15.97
N THR A 287 1.07 7.36 -16.23
CA THR A 287 0.66 8.65 -16.78
C THR A 287 0.34 9.59 -15.62
N PRO A 288 1.01 10.75 -15.49
CA PRO A 288 0.74 11.68 -14.40
C PRO A 288 -0.73 12.06 -14.29
N ASN A 289 -1.24 12.22 -13.07
CA ASN A 289 -2.64 12.51 -12.72
C ASN A 289 -3.68 11.44 -13.13
N SER A 290 -3.27 10.32 -13.72
CA SER A 290 -4.21 9.29 -14.16
C SER A 290 -4.79 8.47 -13.00
N ARG A 291 -4.07 8.43 -11.86
CA ARG A 291 -4.40 7.63 -10.67
C ARG A 291 -4.72 6.17 -11.00
N GLN A 292 -4.07 5.65 -12.04
CA GLN A 292 -4.22 4.28 -12.48
C GLN A 292 -2.94 3.76 -13.10
N ARG A 293 -2.75 2.45 -13.02
CA ARG A 293 -1.69 1.76 -13.75
C ARG A 293 -2.16 0.40 -14.20
N LYS A 294 -1.60 -0.05 -15.31
CA LYS A 294 -1.95 -1.33 -15.93
C LYS A 294 -0.73 -2.21 -16.00
N THR A 295 -0.92 -3.51 -15.86
CA THR A 295 0.10 -4.48 -16.29
C THR A 295 0.26 -4.40 -17.81
N ASN A 296 1.41 -4.85 -18.33
CA ASN A 296 1.50 -5.16 -19.75
C ASN A 296 0.72 -6.45 -20.02
N PRO A 297 0.11 -6.63 -21.22
CA PRO A 297 -0.42 -7.93 -21.61
C PRO A 297 0.65 -9.02 -21.47
N VAL A 298 0.26 -10.20 -21.00
CA VAL A 298 1.18 -11.33 -20.80
C VAL A 298 0.93 -12.35 -21.90
N THR A 299 1.97 -12.71 -22.65
CA THR A 299 1.89 -13.78 -23.63
C THR A 299 2.63 -15.02 -23.14
N PHE A 300 1.88 -16.10 -22.98
CA PHE A 300 2.39 -17.45 -22.79
C PHE A 300 2.60 -18.08 -24.16
N LEU A 301 3.81 -18.57 -24.41
CA LEU A 301 4.19 -19.22 -25.65
C LEU A 301 3.45 -20.55 -25.82
N SER A 302 3.56 -21.15 -27.00
CA SER A 302 2.91 -22.42 -27.31
C SER A 302 3.27 -23.51 -26.30
N ASN A 303 4.53 -23.62 -25.89
CA ASN A 303 4.99 -24.60 -24.92
C ASN A 303 4.78 -24.21 -23.43
N GLU A 304 4.14 -23.07 -23.14
CA GLU A 304 3.90 -22.59 -21.77
C GLU A 304 2.41 -22.70 -21.39
N GLY A 305 2.12 -23.11 -20.16
CA GLY A 305 0.75 -23.03 -19.61
C GLY A 305 -0.26 -24.00 -20.22
N ASN A 306 0.21 -25.14 -20.74
CA ASN A 306 -0.64 -26.12 -21.40
C ASN A 306 -1.46 -26.92 -20.39
N GLY A 307 -2.76 -27.03 -20.65
CA GLY A 307 -3.73 -27.64 -19.76
C GLY A 307 -5.07 -26.92 -19.76
N THR A 308 -6.05 -27.47 -19.05
CA THR A 308 -7.35 -26.82 -18.84
C THR A 308 -7.18 -25.70 -17.83
N ILE A 309 -7.46 -24.46 -18.23
CA ILE A 309 -7.36 -23.26 -17.40
C ILE A 309 -8.72 -23.01 -16.76
N ARG A 310 -8.71 -22.84 -15.43
CA ARG A 310 -9.90 -22.55 -14.62
C ARG A 310 -9.75 -21.27 -13.80
N THR A 311 -8.53 -20.91 -13.41
CA THR A 311 -8.23 -19.65 -12.74
C THR A 311 -7.07 -18.96 -13.44
N ILE A 312 -7.20 -17.65 -13.61
CA ILE A 312 -6.13 -16.74 -14.00
C ILE A 312 -5.99 -15.75 -12.86
N GLY A 313 -4.78 -15.37 -12.50
CA GLY A 313 -4.63 -14.40 -11.42
C GLY A 313 -3.36 -13.60 -11.51
N LEU A 314 -3.22 -12.68 -10.57
CA LEU A 314 -2.03 -11.87 -10.37
C LEU A 314 -1.55 -12.10 -8.95
N GLY A 315 -0.29 -12.51 -8.81
CA GLY A 315 0.31 -12.91 -7.56
C GLY A 315 1.03 -14.26 -7.64
N PRO A 316 1.29 -14.88 -6.48
CA PRO A 316 1.97 -16.17 -6.40
C PRO A 316 1.17 -17.28 -7.11
N PRO A 317 1.83 -18.17 -7.86
CA PRO A 317 1.17 -19.02 -8.85
C PRO A 317 0.32 -20.16 -8.28
N LEU A 318 0.38 -20.41 -6.97
CA LEU A 318 -0.40 -21.46 -6.32
C LEU A 318 -1.80 -20.97 -5.89
N GLY A 319 -2.30 -19.89 -6.51
CA GLY A 319 -3.61 -19.28 -6.26
C GLY A 319 -3.58 -18.04 -5.35
N GLY A 320 -2.49 -17.27 -5.33
CA GLY A 320 -2.31 -16.17 -4.39
C GLY A 320 -2.93 -14.84 -4.84
N ALA A 321 -3.16 -13.98 -3.85
CA ALA A 321 -3.50 -12.56 -3.94
C ALA A 321 -4.75 -12.23 -4.77
N PHE A 322 -4.64 -12.01 -6.09
CA PHE A 322 -5.79 -11.69 -6.94
C PHE A 322 -6.19 -12.90 -7.79
N ARG A 323 -7.49 -13.20 -7.82
CA ARG A 323 -8.05 -14.32 -8.60
C ARG A 323 -9.11 -13.82 -9.57
N PHE A 324 -9.06 -14.32 -10.79
CA PHE A 324 -10.15 -14.36 -11.75
C PHE A 324 -10.48 -15.84 -12.03
N VAL A 325 -11.57 -16.33 -11.46
CA VAL A 325 -12.00 -17.73 -11.57
C VAL A 325 -13.10 -17.80 -12.64
N LEU A 326 -12.90 -18.63 -13.66
CA LEU A 326 -13.83 -18.79 -14.76
C LEU A 326 -15.15 -19.42 -14.27
N ASP A 327 -16.27 -18.94 -14.80
CA ASP A 327 -17.57 -19.55 -14.52
C ASP A 327 -17.59 -21.01 -15.01
N PRO A 328 -18.40 -21.90 -14.42
CA PRO A 328 -18.57 -23.25 -14.92
C PRO A 328 -18.94 -23.27 -16.41
N GLY A 329 -18.18 -24.01 -17.22
CA GLY A 329 -18.32 -24.06 -18.68
C GLY A 329 -17.55 -22.98 -19.44
N GLN A 330 -16.91 -22.05 -18.75
CA GLN A 330 -16.02 -21.04 -19.35
C GLN A 330 -14.55 -21.46 -19.32
N GLU A 331 -14.20 -22.57 -18.67
CA GLU A 331 -12.87 -23.15 -18.78
C GLU A 331 -12.50 -23.46 -20.23
N PHE A 332 -11.21 -23.42 -20.53
CA PHE A 332 -10.70 -23.75 -21.84
C PHE A 332 -9.34 -24.44 -21.73
N THR A 333 -9.03 -25.28 -22.71
CA THR A 333 -7.77 -26.01 -22.74
C THR A 333 -6.80 -25.34 -23.69
N LYS A 334 -5.65 -24.92 -23.15
CA LYS A 334 -4.51 -24.48 -23.96
C LYS A 334 -3.65 -25.68 -24.32
N THR A 335 -3.31 -25.81 -25.61
CA THR A 335 -2.38 -26.83 -26.11
C THR A 335 -1.07 -26.17 -26.57
N ASP A 336 -0.13 -27.00 -27.00
CA ASP A 336 1.15 -26.62 -27.60
C ASP A 336 1.04 -26.07 -29.03
N LEU A 337 -0.17 -25.88 -29.54
CA LEU A 337 -0.42 -25.37 -30.90
C LEU A 337 -0.52 -23.84 -30.95
N TYR A 338 -0.87 -23.20 -29.84
CA TYR A 338 -1.20 -21.78 -29.82
C TYR A 338 -0.57 -21.05 -28.63
N LYS A 339 -0.19 -19.80 -28.85
CA LYS A 339 0.12 -18.86 -27.76
C LYS A 339 -1.17 -18.37 -27.10
N LEU A 340 -1.07 -18.02 -25.83
CA LEU A 340 -2.17 -17.41 -25.07
C LEU A 340 -1.75 -16.03 -24.60
N THR A 341 -2.49 -14.99 -24.99
CA THR A 341 -2.27 -13.63 -24.51
C THR A 341 -3.37 -13.25 -23.53
N ILE A 342 -3.00 -12.98 -22.29
CA ILE A 342 -3.88 -12.43 -21.26
C ILE A 342 -3.78 -10.91 -21.30
N GLY A 343 -4.94 -10.25 -21.24
CA GLY A 343 -5.05 -8.80 -21.21
C GLY A 343 -4.48 -8.15 -19.95
N GLU A 344 -4.73 -6.86 -19.84
CA GLU A 344 -4.16 -6.00 -18.79
C GLU A 344 -4.99 -6.07 -17.52
N PHE A 345 -4.34 -6.17 -16.36
CA PHE A 345 -4.96 -5.91 -15.07
C PHE A 345 -4.80 -4.43 -14.76
N THR A 346 -5.88 -3.77 -14.34
CA THR A 346 -5.85 -2.35 -13.98
C THR A 346 -5.94 -2.19 -12.47
N VAL A 347 -5.05 -1.38 -11.90
CA VAL A 347 -5.17 -0.87 -10.53
C VAL A 347 -5.42 0.62 -10.57
N THR A 348 -6.45 1.07 -9.86
CA THR A 348 -6.82 2.49 -9.70
C THR A 348 -6.71 2.91 -8.25
N TRP A 349 -6.35 4.16 -7.98
CA TRP A 349 -6.26 4.68 -6.62
C TRP A 349 -6.84 6.08 -6.42
N GLY A 350 -7.09 6.46 -5.17
CA GLY A 350 -7.67 7.76 -4.86
C GLY A 350 -7.96 8.02 -3.38
N PRO A 351 -8.57 9.19 -3.09
CA PRO A 351 -8.99 9.62 -1.75
C PRO A 351 -10.14 8.81 -1.17
#